data_AF-A0A8B7DLZ7-F1
#
_entry.id   AF-A0A8B7DLZ7-F1
#
_cell.length_a   1.000
_cell.length_b   1.000
_cell.length_c   1.000
_cell.angle_alpha   90.00
_cell.angle_beta   90.00
_cell.angle_gamma   90.00
#
_symmetry.space_group_name_H-M   'P 1'
#
loop_
_entity.id
_entity.type
_entity.pdbx_description
1 polymer ?
#
loop_
_entity_poly.entity_id
_entity_poly.type
_entity_poly.pdbx_seq_one_letter_code
_entity_poly.pdbx_strand_id
1 'polypeptide(L)'
;MFSKMSLNSSDPHDQCHSSGSKVGNIGSNTKYRALNKSSSVDELLFGSKGKIAHDEKKKEVLKKPEVIQVITKDMIRKLRVRREDPSGKTVVLSSEEYNRIKNAARVLTIEEKKALYEKKKLELKKLQEDVECRKKTMHQMELDRRSNEKLSDIEQEAKERNQFLLEKAMAQIEEEDDEIKKLNEVIINAKCHAIRDMQLVEKVEIKKEMAEEEKRLDILMENDRLRALVEYEDRENVKRIQRLKGAQLLHQQIEENEQQSILEQEKKEHETKAMLQYLEKLQKEDKDALIKKRENQKTLLHDVARAYQDTKQIKERQKQLEQLEDKKVTEYLKEKEMREEMFEVEKKVLQFEKEKEIARLRKQQENAKDKHNEKEALRAKRNQEEIEREWRKKERESAIKKAEAEKKLHQAREEQISNRDHLLAVQAARDRAEFERSLQAQRMQAQKDEEYSQEFLQKRALYADNVRYQIKEKEKQRIMERQSFFQEGIKLDNEAKERRQKLDEIKRRKLKELREAGVPDKYVTEVARRIDRPAMSLSNMV
;
A
#
# COMPACT_ATOMS: atom_id res chain seq x y z
N MET A 1 -40.34 5.17 6.35
CA MET A 1 -40.13 3.88 5.66
C MET A 1 -38.67 3.88 5.20
N PHE A 2 -37.75 3.44 6.07
CA PHE A 2 -37.04 2.15 5.97
C PHE A 2 -36.32 2.02 4.61
N SER A 3 -34.99 2.00 4.49
CA SER A 3 -33.96 1.53 5.43
C SER A 3 -32.64 2.30 5.26
N LYS A 4 -32.02 2.60 6.39
CA LYS A 4 -30.66 3.15 6.55
C LYS A 4 -29.65 2.01 6.45
N MET A 5 -28.48 2.24 5.85
CA MET A 5 -27.24 1.61 6.31
C MET A 5 -26.09 2.61 6.26
N SER A 6 -25.65 3.01 7.45
CA SER A 6 -24.36 3.62 7.76
C SER A 6 -23.56 2.61 8.58
N LEU A 7 -22.30 2.37 8.23
CA LEU A 7 -21.25 1.79 9.08
C LEU A 7 -19.93 2.40 8.57
N ASN A 8 -19.38 3.43 9.23
CA ASN A 8 -18.48 3.43 10.39
C ASN A 8 -17.20 2.59 10.23
N SER A 9 -16.09 3.34 10.08
CA SER A 9 -14.83 3.24 10.81
C SER A 9 -14.64 2.06 11.77
N SER A 10 -13.54 1.34 11.58
CA SER A 10 -12.91 0.51 12.61
C SER A 10 -11.39 0.57 12.46
N ASP A 11 -10.77 1.39 13.31
CA ASP A 11 -9.46 1.10 13.89
C ASP A 11 -9.53 -0.23 14.66
N PRO A 12 -8.38 -0.90 14.83
CA PRO A 12 -8.04 -1.35 16.18
C PRO A 12 -6.58 -1.04 16.53
N HIS A 13 -6.41 -0.20 17.55
CA HIS A 13 -5.20 -0.15 18.37
C HIS A 13 -5.30 -1.17 19.51
N ASP A 14 -4.12 -1.69 19.88
CA ASP A 14 -3.75 -2.31 21.14
C ASP A 14 -4.19 -3.75 21.42
N GLN A 15 -3.29 -4.68 21.07
CA GLN A 15 -2.73 -5.59 22.07
C GLN A 15 -1.22 -5.74 21.87
N CYS A 16 -0.52 -5.11 22.82
CA CYS A 16 0.84 -5.33 23.23
C CYS A 16 1.15 -6.82 23.48
N HIS A 17 2.23 -7.33 22.87
CA HIS A 17 3.24 -8.12 23.57
C HIS A 17 4.57 -8.08 22.80
N SER A 18 5.56 -7.53 23.50
CA SER A 18 6.98 -7.51 23.17
C SER A 18 7.61 -8.90 23.27
N SER A 19 8.55 -9.22 22.38
CA SER A 19 9.92 -9.59 22.79
C SER A 19 10.81 -9.90 21.58
N GLY A 20 11.85 -9.09 21.40
CA GLY A 20 13.01 -9.41 20.59
C GLY A 20 14.11 -10.10 21.41
N SER A 21 14.75 -11.09 20.78
CA SER A 21 16.19 -11.37 20.74
C SER A 21 17.00 -11.52 22.04
N LYS A 22 17.61 -12.70 22.27
CA LYS A 22 19.06 -12.99 22.16
C LYS A 22 19.50 -14.20 22.99
N VAL A 23 20.55 -14.84 22.47
CA VAL A 23 21.44 -15.86 23.06
C VAL A 23 22.13 -15.34 24.33
N GLY A 24 22.40 -16.23 25.30
CA GLY A 24 23.35 -15.99 26.38
C GLY A 24 23.34 -17.05 27.49
N ASN A 25 24.46 -17.74 27.65
CA ASN A 25 24.77 -18.75 28.67
C ASN A 25 25.16 -18.09 30.02
N ILE A 26 25.06 -18.85 31.13
CA ILE A 26 25.82 -18.81 32.42
C ILE A 26 24.88 -18.92 33.64
N GLY A 27 25.15 -19.92 34.50
CA GLY A 27 24.28 -20.33 35.60
C GLY A 27 24.58 -19.74 36.98
N SER A 28 23.82 -20.17 37.98
CA SER A 28 24.29 -20.66 39.29
C SER A 28 23.11 -20.94 40.24
N ASN A 29 23.19 -22.09 40.90
CA ASN A 29 22.61 -22.53 42.18
C ASN A 29 21.42 -21.76 42.80
N THR A 30 20.35 -22.52 43.11
CA THR A 30 19.92 -22.68 44.51
C THR A 30 19.03 -23.92 44.72
N LYS A 31 19.54 -24.81 45.58
CA LYS A 31 18.89 -25.72 46.54
C LYS A 31 17.36 -25.92 46.42
N TYR A 32 16.93 -27.17 46.25
CA TYR A 32 16.10 -27.89 47.23
C TYR A 32 16.31 -29.42 47.12
N ARG A 33 16.27 -30.05 48.28
CA ARG A 33 16.55 -31.44 48.62
C ARG A 33 15.27 -32.27 48.43
N ALA A 34 15.33 -33.36 47.67
CA ALA A 34 14.30 -34.40 47.69
C ALA A 34 14.88 -35.66 48.35
N LEU A 35 14.20 -36.08 49.42
CA LEU A 35 14.50 -37.25 50.22
C LEU A 35 14.02 -38.53 49.51
N ASN A 36 14.84 -39.57 49.66
CA ASN A 36 14.72 -40.96 49.20
C ASN A 36 13.30 -41.52 49.01
N LYS A 37 13.14 -42.29 47.93
CA LYS A 37 12.02 -43.23 47.67
C LYS A 37 12.58 -44.63 47.39
N SER A 38 12.90 -45.36 48.44
CA SER A 38 12.72 -46.82 48.56
C SER A 38 13.50 -47.34 49.78
N SER A 39 12.75 -47.62 50.84
CA SER A 39 13.17 -48.39 51.99
C SER A 39 13.22 -49.88 51.60
N SER A 40 14.38 -50.52 51.72
CA SER A 40 14.46 -51.95 51.98
C SER A 40 15.13 -52.12 53.33
N VAL A 41 14.32 -52.44 54.33
CA VAL A 41 14.76 -52.80 55.67
C VAL A 41 15.43 -54.17 55.59
N ASP A 42 16.58 -54.30 56.24
CA ASP A 42 17.37 -55.52 56.37
C ASP A 42 16.73 -56.43 57.45
N GLU A 43 16.23 -57.61 57.06
CA GLU A 43 15.58 -58.60 57.93
C GLU A 43 16.58 -59.52 58.67
N LEU A 44 17.85 -59.12 58.83
CA LEU A 44 18.86 -59.93 59.56
C LEU A 44 19.17 -59.43 60.98
N LEU A 45 18.32 -58.59 61.57
CA LEU A 45 18.52 -58.06 62.93
C LEU A 45 17.86 -58.89 64.05
N PHE A 46 17.17 -60.00 63.74
CA PHE A 46 16.64 -60.93 64.75
C PHE A 46 17.01 -62.38 64.42
N GLY A 47 17.81 -62.98 65.30
CA GLY A 47 18.45 -64.27 65.09
C GLY A 47 17.49 -65.45 64.87
N SER A 48 17.87 -66.34 63.95
CA SER A 48 17.29 -67.66 63.74
C SER A 48 18.39 -68.71 63.67
N LYS A 49 18.15 -69.83 64.37
CA LYS A 49 19.07 -70.92 64.65
C LYS A 49 19.20 -71.89 63.46
N GLY A 50 20.45 -72.23 63.14
CA GLY A 50 20.91 -73.59 62.85
C GLY A 50 20.53 -74.22 61.50
N LYS A 51 21.56 -74.64 60.75
CA LYS A 51 21.75 -76.00 60.20
C LYS A 51 22.88 -76.02 59.16
N ILE A 52 24.03 -76.60 59.52
CA ILE A 52 24.95 -77.37 58.64
C ILE A 52 25.66 -78.37 59.58
N ALA A 53 25.17 -79.60 59.72
CA ALA A 53 25.41 -80.81 58.92
C ALA A 53 26.65 -81.64 59.37
N HIS A 54 26.31 -82.73 60.07
CA HIS A 54 26.95 -84.03 60.28
C HIS A 54 28.46 -84.23 60.03
N ASP A 55 29.13 -84.61 61.11
CA ASP A 55 30.49 -85.15 61.17
C ASP A 55 30.42 -86.65 61.55
N GLU A 56 30.90 -87.53 60.68
CA GLU A 56 30.85 -88.99 60.86
C GLU A 56 32.01 -89.51 61.72
N LYS A 57 31.65 -90.10 62.87
CA LYS A 57 32.57 -90.79 63.78
C LYS A 57 32.95 -92.17 63.23
N LYS A 58 34.25 -92.42 63.00
CA LYS A 58 34.82 -93.79 62.90
C LYS A 58 34.92 -94.41 64.30
N LYS A 59 34.14 -95.47 64.55
CA LYS A 59 34.21 -96.33 65.74
C LYS A 59 35.19 -97.48 65.50
N GLU A 60 36.08 -97.70 66.48
CA GLU A 60 36.89 -98.91 66.63
C GLU A 60 36.01 -100.16 66.87
N VAL A 61 36.40 -101.30 66.29
CA VAL A 61 35.80 -102.62 66.53
C VAL A 61 36.73 -103.43 67.44
N LEU A 62 36.48 -103.38 68.75
CA LEU A 62 37.04 -104.34 69.71
C LEU A 62 36.22 -105.64 69.67
N LYS A 63 36.89 -106.77 69.37
CA LYS A 63 36.29 -108.12 69.37
C LYS A 63 35.80 -108.48 70.79
N LYS A 64 34.54 -108.88 70.90
CA LYS A 64 33.89 -109.30 72.16
C LYS A 64 34.28 -110.75 72.52
N PRO A 65 34.44 -111.10 73.81
CA PRO A 65 34.65 -112.47 74.27
C PRO A 65 33.33 -113.27 74.32
N GLU A 66 33.40 -114.59 74.13
CA GLU A 66 32.26 -115.51 74.16
C GLU A 66 31.58 -115.59 75.54
N VAL A 67 30.25 -115.62 75.54
CA VAL A 67 29.38 -115.63 76.73
C VAL A 67 28.33 -116.71 76.53
N ILE A 68 28.15 -117.60 77.51
CA ILE A 68 27.11 -118.64 77.48
C ILE A 68 25.96 -118.18 78.39
N GLN A 69 24.73 -118.37 77.91
CA GLN A 69 23.50 -117.91 78.57
C GLN A 69 22.86 -119.10 79.30
N VAL A 70 22.82 -119.05 80.63
CA VAL A 70 22.23 -120.11 81.44
C VAL A 70 20.89 -119.61 82.00
N ILE A 71 19.82 -120.35 81.72
CA ILE A 71 18.44 -120.02 82.10
C ILE A 71 18.07 -120.89 83.31
N THR A 72 17.73 -120.25 84.44
CA THR A 72 17.05 -120.91 85.58
C THR A 72 15.83 -120.08 85.99
N LYS A 73 14.89 -120.69 86.74
CA LYS A 73 13.45 -120.35 86.75
C LYS A 73 13.07 -118.88 87.04
N ASP A 74 13.89 -118.08 87.69
CA ASP A 74 13.56 -116.68 88.00
C ASP A 74 14.57 -115.63 87.51
N MET A 75 15.59 -115.98 86.72
CA MET A 75 16.46 -114.98 86.07
C MET A 75 17.43 -115.57 85.03
N ILE A 76 17.59 -114.88 83.89
CA ILE A 76 18.55 -115.24 82.82
C ILE A 76 19.90 -114.55 83.09
N ARG A 77 20.96 -115.32 83.32
CA ARG A 77 22.33 -114.79 83.56
C ARG A 77 23.27 -115.07 82.39
N LYS A 78 24.13 -114.10 82.08
CA LYS A 78 25.16 -114.15 81.03
C LYS A 78 26.53 -114.39 81.68
N LEU A 79 27.09 -115.60 81.54
CA LEU A 79 28.38 -116.00 82.14
C LEU A 79 29.50 -115.99 81.09
N ARG A 80 30.63 -115.38 81.43
CA ARG A 80 31.81 -115.21 80.55
C ARG A 80 32.85 -116.28 80.88
N VAL A 81 33.26 -117.08 79.88
CA VAL A 81 34.23 -118.17 80.06
C VAL A 81 35.63 -117.60 80.26
N ARG A 82 36.32 -118.00 81.35
CA ARG A 82 37.75 -117.72 81.55
C ARG A 82 38.56 -118.75 80.76
N ARG A 83 39.53 -118.30 79.96
CA ARG A 83 40.60 -119.19 79.48
C ARG A 83 41.55 -119.43 80.65
N GLU A 84 41.80 -120.71 80.97
CA GLU A 84 42.78 -121.12 81.96
C GLU A 84 44.18 -121.20 81.34
N ASP A 85 45.16 -120.69 82.09
CA ASP A 85 46.59 -120.75 81.82
C ASP A 85 47.14 -122.16 82.06
N PRO A 86 47.86 -122.82 81.12
CA PRO A 86 48.57 -124.05 81.42
C PRO A 86 50.01 -123.71 81.86
N SER A 87 50.15 -123.08 83.03
CA SER A 87 51.30 -123.08 83.96
C SER A 87 51.26 -121.81 84.81
N GLY A 88 50.62 -121.88 85.98
CA GLY A 88 50.32 -120.77 86.88
C GLY A 88 51.52 -120.09 87.59
N LYS A 89 52.61 -119.79 86.88
CA LYS A 89 53.72 -118.91 87.32
C LYS A 89 54.26 -118.00 86.20
N THR A 90 53.45 -117.61 85.22
CA THR A 90 53.90 -116.79 84.07
C THR A 90 52.95 -115.62 83.82
N VAL A 91 53.37 -114.39 84.14
CA VAL A 91 52.62 -113.16 83.78
C VAL A 91 52.92 -112.84 82.31
N VAL A 92 51.95 -113.08 81.43
CA VAL A 92 52.05 -112.68 80.02
C VAL A 92 51.73 -111.19 79.91
N LEU A 93 52.76 -110.35 79.87
CA LEU A 93 52.62 -108.91 79.58
C LEU A 93 52.30 -108.70 78.09
N SER A 94 51.26 -107.91 77.80
CA SER A 94 50.96 -107.42 76.44
C SER A 94 52.16 -106.64 75.89
N SER A 95 52.50 -106.76 74.60
CA SER A 95 53.63 -106.01 74.01
C SER A 95 53.53 -104.49 74.24
N GLU A 96 52.31 -103.94 74.28
CA GLU A 96 52.11 -102.52 74.59
C GLU A 96 52.39 -102.21 76.06
N GLU A 97 51.98 -103.07 76.99
CA GLU A 97 52.23 -102.89 78.42
C GLU A 97 53.68 -103.20 78.79
N TYR A 98 54.29 -104.20 78.15
CA TYR A 98 55.72 -104.48 78.24
C TYR A 98 56.53 -103.30 77.74
N ASN A 99 56.19 -102.73 76.58
CA ASN A 99 56.87 -101.54 76.06
C ASN A 99 56.57 -100.29 76.88
N ARG A 100 55.35 -100.13 77.41
CA ARG A 100 55.00 -99.02 78.31
C ARG A 100 55.78 -99.09 79.61
N ILE A 101 55.89 -100.27 80.23
CA ILE A 101 56.67 -100.49 81.46
C ILE A 101 58.16 -100.36 81.15
N LYS A 102 58.65 -100.88 80.02
CA LYS A 102 60.04 -100.71 79.57
C LYS A 102 60.40 -99.25 79.29
N ASN A 103 59.48 -98.47 78.72
CA ASN A 103 59.67 -97.04 78.44
C ASN A 103 59.47 -96.17 79.70
N ALA A 104 58.61 -96.58 80.64
CA ALA A 104 58.39 -95.89 81.91
C ALA A 104 59.48 -96.19 82.96
N ALA A 105 60.05 -97.40 82.94
CA ALA A 105 61.19 -97.79 83.77
C ALA A 105 62.52 -97.23 83.24
N ARG A 106 62.58 -96.83 81.95
CA ARG A 106 63.70 -96.06 81.41
C ARG A 106 63.68 -94.66 82.04
N VAL A 107 64.54 -94.45 83.03
CA VAL A 107 64.79 -93.13 83.61
C VAL A 107 65.46 -92.26 82.56
N LEU A 108 64.64 -91.49 81.85
CA LEU A 108 65.07 -90.51 80.86
C LEU A 108 66.07 -89.55 81.52
N THR A 109 67.24 -89.40 80.90
CA THR A 109 68.23 -88.41 81.35
C THR A 109 67.63 -87.00 81.25
N ILE A 110 68.19 -86.04 82.00
CA ILE A 110 67.71 -84.64 82.01
C ILE A 110 67.64 -84.06 80.59
N GLU A 111 68.55 -84.51 79.72
CA GLU A 111 68.64 -84.13 78.31
C GLU A 111 67.49 -84.70 77.47
N GLU A 112 67.12 -85.98 77.64
CA GLU A 112 66.01 -86.60 76.92
C GLU A 112 64.65 -86.01 77.33
N LYS A 113 64.47 -85.63 78.59
CA LYS A 113 63.28 -84.90 79.07
C LYS A 113 63.19 -83.49 78.46
N LYS A 114 64.32 -82.78 78.37
CA LYS A 114 64.38 -81.48 77.70
C LYS A 114 64.06 -81.61 76.22
N ALA A 115 64.60 -82.62 75.53
CA ALA A 115 64.33 -82.86 74.11
C ALA A 115 62.85 -83.16 73.83
N LEU A 116 62.15 -83.92 74.69
CA LEU A 116 60.71 -84.15 74.56
C LEU A 116 59.89 -82.88 74.82
N TYR A 117 60.26 -82.09 75.82
CA TYR A 117 59.61 -80.81 76.10
C TYR A 117 59.81 -79.82 74.95
N GLU A 118 61.02 -79.78 74.38
CA GLU A 118 61.34 -78.97 73.20
C GLU A 118 60.56 -79.42 71.97
N LYS A 119 60.43 -80.73 71.72
CA LYS A 119 59.58 -81.26 70.63
C LYS A 119 58.12 -80.84 70.79
N LYS A 120 57.56 -80.98 72.00
CA LYS A 120 56.16 -80.58 72.28
C LYS A 120 55.97 -79.06 72.17
N LYS A 121 56.96 -78.27 72.60
CA LYS A 121 56.98 -76.81 72.43
C LYS A 121 57.06 -76.43 70.95
N LEU A 122 57.82 -77.19 70.15
CA LEU A 122 57.98 -76.98 68.71
C LEU A 122 56.68 -77.32 67.96
N GLU A 123 55.96 -78.37 68.36
CA GLU A 123 54.62 -78.70 67.82
C GLU A 123 53.58 -77.62 68.15
N LEU A 124 53.56 -77.13 69.39
CA LEU A 124 52.70 -76.01 69.79
C LEU A 124 53.02 -74.73 69.02
N LYS A 125 54.31 -74.44 68.79
CA LYS A 125 54.74 -73.31 67.96
C LYS A 125 54.29 -73.46 66.51
N LYS A 126 54.45 -74.64 65.91
CA LYS A 126 53.97 -74.91 64.53
C LYS A 126 52.47 -74.68 64.40
N LEU A 127 51.67 -75.14 65.36
CA LEU A 127 50.22 -74.89 65.39
C LEU A 127 49.88 -73.40 65.52
N GLN A 128 50.65 -72.64 66.30
CA GLN A 128 50.49 -71.18 66.41
C GLN A 128 50.87 -70.47 65.11
N GLU A 129 51.99 -70.87 64.49
CA GLU A 129 52.45 -70.36 63.20
C GLU A 129 51.42 -70.63 62.09
N ASP A 130 50.79 -71.80 62.05
CA ASP A 130 49.73 -72.12 61.08
C ASP A 130 48.49 -71.23 61.24
N VAL A 131 48.12 -70.90 62.49
CA VAL A 131 47.02 -69.97 62.80
C VAL A 131 47.40 -68.53 62.41
N GLU A 132 48.63 -68.11 62.68
CA GLU A 132 49.12 -66.79 62.26
C GLU A 132 49.22 -66.66 60.75
N CYS A 133 49.68 -67.70 60.05
CA CYS A 133 49.70 -67.74 58.58
C CYS A 133 48.28 -67.58 58.02
N ARG A 134 47.28 -68.28 58.58
CA ARG A 134 45.86 -68.09 58.20
C ARG A 134 45.34 -66.68 58.47
N LYS A 135 45.71 -66.06 59.61
CA LYS A 135 45.34 -64.67 59.91
C LYS A 135 45.99 -63.69 58.92
N LYS A 136 47.25 -63.90 58.57
CA LYS A 136 47.98 -63.08 57.60
C LYS A 136 47.38 -63.21 56.19
N THR A 137 47.06 -64.42 55.75
CA THR A 137 46.38 -64.62 54.45
C THR A 137 44.99 -63.99 54.43
N MET A 138 44.21 -64.11 55.51
CA MET A 138 42.90 -63.45 55.60
C MET A 138 43.03 -61.91 55.61
N HIS A 139 44.05 -61.38 56.27
CA HIS A 139 44.29 -59.94 56.28
C HIS A 139 44.74 -59.42 54.91
N GLN A 140 45.58 -60.17 54.19
CA GLN A 140 45.96 -59.88 52.80
C GLN A 140 44.73 -59.92 51.89
N MET A 141 43.89 -60.94 51.99
CA MET A 141 42.64 -61.03 51.21
C MET A 141 41.67 -59.87 51.51
N GLU A 142 41.61 -59.38 52.75
CA GLU A 142 40.80 -58.20 53.13
C GLU A 142 41.37 -56.89 52.56
N LEU A 143 42.71 -56.74 52.55
CA LEU A 143 43.39 -55.61 51.92
C LEU A 143 43.18 -55.62 50.41
N ASP A 144 43.30 -56.78 49.77
CA ASP A 144 43.07 -56.96 48.33
C ASP A 144 41.60 -56.72 47.96
N ARG A 145 40.66 -57.08 48.84
CA ARG A 145 39.22 -56.76 48.65
C ARG A 145 38.98 -55.26 48.72
N ARG A 146 39.63 -54.57 49.66
CA ARG A 146 39.50 -53.12 49.86
C ARG A 146 40.18 -52.30 48.78
N SER A 147 41.30 -52.76 48.22
CA SER A 147 41.97 -52.11 47.10
C SER A 147 41.26 -52.34 45.77
N ASN A 148 40.58 -53.48 45.61
CA ASN A 148 39.82 -53.84 44.40
C ASN A 148 38.32 -53.51 44.52
N GLU A 149 37.92 -52.77 45.55
CA GLU A 149 36.55 -52.28 45.70
C GLU A 149 36.26 -51.32 44.54
N LYS A 150 35.27 -51.67 43.71
CA LYS A 150 34.90 -50.84 42.55
C LYS A 150 34.34 -49.51 43.09
N LEU A 151 34.81 -48.40 42.52
CA LEU A 151 34.27 -47.06 42.82
C LEU A 151 32.75 -47.10 42.64
N SER A 152 32.03 -46.53 43.61
CA SER A 152 30.58 -46.39 43.56
C SER A 152 30.16 -45.57 42.33
N ASP A 153 28.96 -45.79 41.78
CA ASP A 153 28.45 -45.05 40.62
C ASP A 153 28.51 -43.52 40.83
N ILE A 154 28.32 -43.07 42.08
CA ILE A 154 28.44 -41.66 42.48
C ILE A 154 29.90 -41.17 42.39
N GLU A 155 30.86 -42.03 42.73
CA GLU A 155 32.29 -41.72 42.68
C GLU A 155 32.83 -41.76 41.25
N GLN A 156 32.30 -42.65 40.40
CA GLN A 156 32.61 -42.67 38.96
C GLN A 156 32.09 -41.41 38.28
N GLU A 157 30.84 -41.03 38.54
CA GLU A 157 30.25 -39.80 38.00
C GLU A 157 31.02 -38.55 38.50
N ALA A 158 31.45 -38.55 39.77
CA ALA A 158 32.30 -37.48 40.30
C ALA A 158 33.67 -37.44 39.60
N LYS A 159 34.27 -38.59 39.29
CA LYS A 159 35.54 -38.69 38.57
C LYS A 159 35.41 -38.19 37.13
N GLU A 160 34.35 -38.56 36.41
CA GLU A 160 34.07 -38.07 35.05
C GLU A 160 33.82 -36.57 35.03
N ARG A 161 33.03 -36.04 35.98
CA ARG A 161 32.83 -34.60 36.13
C ARG A 161 34.14 -33.87 36.42
N ASN A 162 34.98 -34.43 37.28
CA ASN A 162 36.27 -33.85 37.60
C ASN A 162 37.23 -33.91 36.40
N GLN A 163 37.22 -34.98 35.63
CA GLN A 163 38.00 -35.10 34.39
C GLN A 163 37.53 -34.09 33.35
N PHE A 164 36.23 -33.97 33.12
CA PHE A 164 35.67 -32.97 32.21
C PHE A 164 36.01 -31.54 32.65
N LEU A 165 35.95 -31.26 33.96
CA LEU A 165 36.38 -29.98 34.52
C LEU A 165 37.87 -29.72 34.30
N LEU A 166 38.71 -30.74 34.50
CA LEU A 166 40.14 -30.66 34.29
C LEU A 166 40.47 -30.42 32.82
N GLU A 167 39.87 -31.19 31.90
CA GLU A 167 40.02 -31.04 30.46
C GLU A 167 39.55 -29.66 29.99
N LYS A 168 38.42 -29.17 30.51
CA LYS A 168 37.93 -27.83 30.19
C LYS A 168 38.87 -26.74 30.73
N ALA A 169 39.43 -26.92 31.91
CA ALA A 169 40.41 -26.00 32.47
C ALA A 169 41.72 -26.02 31.66
N MET A 170 42.17 -27.20 31.23
CA MET A 170 43.34 -27.36 30.35
C MET A 170 43.11 -26.68 28.99
N ALA A 171 41.95 -26.91 28.37
CA ALA A 171 41.58 -26.25 27.12
C ALA A 171 41.51 -24.72 27.27
N GLN A 172 41.00 -24.20 28.40
CA GLN A 172 41.03 -22.76 28.67
C GLN A 172 42.44 -22.21 28.83
N ILE A 173 43.34 -22.96 29.46
CA ILE A 173 44.75 -22.56 29.59
C ILE A 173 45.41 -22.55 28.21
N GLU A 174 45.18 -23.56 27.38
CA GLU A 174 45.67 -23.62 26.00
C GLU A 174 45.12 -22.44 25.15
N GLU A 175 43.83 -22.11 25.26
CA GLU A 175 43.24 -20.95 24.57
C GLU A 175 43.81 -19.60 25.04
N GLU A 176 44.35 -19.54 26.26
CA GLU A 176 45.02 -18.34 26.77
C GLU A 176 46.44 -18.16 26.23
N ASP A 177 47.03 -19.19 25.61
CA ASP A 177 48.35 -19.09 24.98
C ASP A 177 48.35 -18.11 23.80
N ASP A 178 49.36 -17.23 23.74
CA ASP A 178 49.44 -16.12 22.78
C ASP A 178 49.47 -16.61 21.31
N GLU A 179 50.02 -17.79 21.04
CA GLU A 179 50.05 -18.39 19.70
C GLU A 179 48.65 -18.85 19.26
N ILE A 180 47.87 -19.43 20.19
CA ILE A 180 46.49 -19.86 19.94
C ILE A 180 45.57 -18.64 19.78
N LYS A 181 45.78 -17.57 20.56
CA LYS A 181 45.07 -16.29 20.34
C LYS A 181 45.31 -15.69 18.96
N LYS A 182 46.56 -15.69 18.48
CA LYS A 182 46.90 -15.24 17.12
C LYS A 182 46.26 -16.13 16.05
N LEU A 183 46.25 -17.45 16.26
CA LEU A 183 45.57 -18.39 15.37
C LEU A 183 44.06 -18.11 15.32
N ASN A 184 43.43 -17.89 16.47
CA ASN A 184 42.02 -17.54 16.58
C ASN A 184 41.70 -16.22 15.87
N GLU A 185 42.58 -15.22 15.95
CA GLU A 185 42.45 -13.97 15.19
C GLU A 185 42.46 -14.24 13.66
N VAL A 186 43.40 -15.07 13.18
CA VAL A 186 43.47 -15.45 11.76
C VAL A 186 42.21 -16.23 11.34
N ILE A 187 41.71 -17.15 12.18
CA ILE A 187 40.48 -17.89 11.92
C ILE A 187 39.27 -16.96 11.84
N ILE A 188 39.16 -15.99 12.74
CA ILE A 188 38.07 -14.99 12.72
C ILE A 188 38.16 -14.16 11.45
N ASN A 189 39.36 -13.70 11.08
CA ASN A 189 39.58 -12.95 9.85
C ASN A 189 39.18 -13.77 8.62
N ALA A 190 39.56 -15.05 8.54
CA ALA A 190 39.17 -15.93 7.45
C ALA A 190 37.65 -16.12 7.37
N LYS A 191 36.95 -16.28 8.51
CA LYS A 191 35.48 -16.33 8.56
C LYS A 191 34.85 -15.03 8.05
N CYS A 192 35.38 -13.88 8.46
CA CYS A 192 34.94 -12.57 7.99
C CYS A 192 35.14 -12.40 6.48
N HIS A 193 36.27 -12.89 5.93
CA HIS A 193 36.52 -12.90 4.50
C HIS A 193 35.51 -13.77 3.75
N ALA A 194 35.25 -14.99 4.21
CA ALA A 194 34.26 -15.88 3.59
C ALA A 194 32.85 -15.26 3.57
N ILE A 195 32.44 -14.61 4.66
CA ILE A 195 31.16 -13.91 4.72
C ILE A 195 31.15 -12.73 3.75
N ARG A 196 32.23 -11.95 3.66
CA ARG A 196 32.34 -10.82 2.74
C ARG A 196 32.27 -11.27 1.28
N ASP A 197 32.93 -12.36 0.93
CA ASP A 197 32.92 -12.89 -0.44
C ASP A 197 31.51 -13.36 -0.82
N MET A 198 30.80 -14.03 0.10
CA MET A 198 29.40 -14.40 -0.09
C MET A 198 28.49 -13.16 -0.26
N GLN A 199 28.67 -12.11 0.55
CA GLN A 199 27.95 -10.85 0.42
C GLN A 199 28.25 -10.12 -0.91
N LEU A 200 29.48 -10.24 -1.43
CA LEU A 200 29.83 -9.67 -2.73
C LEU A 200 29.08 -10.38 -3.87
N VAL A 201 28.98 -11.71 -3.81
CA VAL A 201 28.20 -12.49 -4.78
C VAL A 201 26.71 -12.10 -4.71
N GLU A 202 26.13 -12.08 -3.52
CA GLU A 202 24.74 -11.67 -3.28
C GLU A 202 24.47 -10.26 -3.82
N LYS A 203 25.38 -9.30 -3.56
CA LYS A 203 25.25 -7.94 -4.07
C LYS A 203 25.27 -7.89 -5.61
N VAL A 204 26.05 -8.74 -6.26
CA VAL A 204 26.07 -8.83 -7.73
C VAL A 204 24.78 -9.43 -8.26
N GLU A 205 24.23 -10.45 -7.60
CA GLU A 205 22.93 -11.05 -7.94
C GLU A 205 21.79 -10.06 -7.79
N ILE A 206 21.68 -9.37 -6.65
CA ILE A 206 20.69 -8.31 -6.42
C ILE A 206 20.77 -7.24 -7.52
N LYS A 207 21.98 -6.81 -7.90
CA LYS A 207 22.15 -5.83 -8.99
C LYS A 207 21.66 -6.35 -10.34
N LYS A 208 21.84 -7.64 -10.63
CA LYS A 208 21.34 -8.26 -11.87
C LYS A 208 19.82 -8.30 -11.86
N GLU A 209 19.20 -8.76 -10.77
CA GLU A 209 17.75 -8.81 -10.63
C GLU A 209 17.12 -7.41 -10.73
N MET A 210 17.71 -6.40 -10.09
CA MET A 210 17.27 -5.01 -10.21
C MET A 210 17.34 -4.52 -11.66
N ALA A 211 18.43 -4.82 -12.37
CA ALA A 211 18.57 -4.43 -13.78
C ALA A 211 17.59 -5.18 -14.71
N GLU A 212 17.22 -6.42 -14.38
CA GLU A 212 16.20 -7.17 -15.10
C GLU A 212 14.80 -6.60 -14.87
N GLU A 213 14.46 -6.22 -13.64
CA GLU A 213 13.19 -5.58 -13.32
C GLU A 213 13.11 -4.16 -13.92
N GLU A 214 14.18 -3.38 -13.92
CA GLU A 214 14.25 -2.09 -14.65
C GLU A 214 13.95 -2.29 -16.15
N LYS A 215 14.57 -3.28 -16.80
CA LYS A 215 14.28 -3.61 -18.21
C LYS A 215 12.83 -4.02 -18.41
N ARG A 216 12.26 -4.79 -17.48
CA ARG A 216 10.85 -5.20 -17.54
C ARG A 216 9.93 -3.99 -17.43
N LEU A 217 10.21 -3.05 -16.53
CA LEU A 217 9.47 -1.80 -16.37
C LEU A 217 9.59 -0.92 -17.62
N ASP A 218 10.78 -0.81 -18.23
CA ASP A 218 10.98 -0.08 -19.48
C ASP A 218 10.12 -0.66 -20.61
N ILE A 219 10.06 -1.99 -20.74
CA ILE A 219 9.19 -2.66 -21.73
C ILE A 219 7.72 -2.39 -21.42
N LEU A 220 7.30 -2.39 -20.14
CA LEU A 220 5.93 -2.07 -19.77
C LEU A 220 5.57 -0.61 -20.12
N MET A 221 6.46 0.34 -19.80
CA MET A 221 6.29 1.76 -20.14
C MET A 221 6.23 1.98 -21.65
N GLU A 222 7.07 1.30 -22.43
CA GLU A 222 7.05 1.40 -23.89
C GLU A 222 5.76 0.80 -24.47
N ASN A 223 5.27 -0.32 -23.93
CA ASN A 223 3.98 -0.87 -24.33
C ASN A 223 2.82 0.09 -24.02
N ASP A 224 2.82 0.73 -22.86
CA ASP A 224 1.80 1.72 -22.52
C ASP A 224 1.88 2.95 -23.41
N ARG A 225 3.10 3.40 -23.77
CA ARG A 225 3.32 4.46 -24.76
C ARG A 225 2.75 4.07 -26.13
N LEU A 226 3.01 2.86 -26.60
CA LEU A 226 2.49 2.35 -27.87
C LEU A 226 0.96 2.24 -27.85
N ARG A 227 0.37 1.74 -26.77
CA ARG A 227 -1.08 1.69 -26.59
C ARG A 227 -1.71 3.08 -26.64
N ALA A 228 -1.12 4.05 -25.93
CA ALA A 228 -1.60 5.42 -25.97
C ALA A 228 -1.56 6.01 -27.39
N LEU A 229 -0.49 5.76 -28.16
CA LEU A 229 -0.41 6.18 -29.55
C LEU A 229 -1.51 5.57 -30.42
N VAL A 230 -1.76 4.26 -30.28
CA VAL A 230 -2.86 3.58 -30.98
C VAL A 230 -4.22 4.18 -30.60
N GLU A 231 -4.46 4.45 -29.32
CA GLU A 231 -5.70 5.11 -28.89
C GLU A 231 -5.85 6.52 -29.49
N TYR A 232 -4.77 7.28 -29.59
CA TYR A 232 -4.79 8.59 -30.26
C TYR A 232 -5.11 8.46 -31.75
N GLU A 233 -4.47 7.51 -32.43
CA GLU A 233 -4.71 7.22 -33.84
C GLU A 233 -6.17 6.79 -34.08
N ASP A 234 -6.72 5.94 -33.22
CA ASP A 234 -8.13 5.52 -33.27
C ASP A 234 -9.08 6.70 -33.08
N ARG A 235 -8.80 7.60 -32.12
CA ARG A 235 -9.60 8.83 -31.93
C ARG A 235 -9.52 9.74 -33.16
N GLU A 236 -8.37 9.88 -33.79
CA GLU A 236 -8.24 10.62 -35.05
C GLU A 236 -8.98 9.95 -36.20
N ASN A 237 -8.90 8.62 -36.30
CA ASN A 237 -9.61 7.83 -37.30
C ASN A 237 -11.11 8.01 -37.18
N VAL A 238 -11.66 7.96 -35.96
CA VAL A 238 -13.08 8.23 -35.69
C VAL A 238 -13.47 9.64 -36.13
N LYS A 239 -12.69 10.67 -35.79
CA LYS A 239 -12.94 12.04 -36.23
C LYS A 239 -12.89 12.16 -37.76
N ARG A 240 -11.94 11.48 -38.42
CA ARG A 240 -11.82 11.46 -39.89
C ARG A 240 -13.05 10.83 -40.53
N ILE A 241 -13.52 9.69 -40.01
CA ILE A 241 -14.74 9.02 -40.49
C ILE A 241 -15.96 9.93 -40.29
N GLN A 242 -16.08 10.62 -39.14
CA GLN A 242 -17.17 11.56 -38.90
C GLN A 242 -17.16 12.72 -39.90
N ARG A 243 -15.98 13.29 -40.22
CA ARG A 243 -15.86 14.32 -41.26
C ARG A 243 -16.27 13.81 -42.63
N LEU A 244 -15.86 12.60 -43.01
CA LEU A 244 -16.26 11.98 -44.27
C LEU A 244 -17.78 11.76 -44.35
N LYS A 245 -18.39 11.24 -43.28
CA LYS A 245 -19.85 11.09 -43.19
C LYS A 245 -20.57 12.45 -43.28
N GLY A 246 -20.05 13.47 -42.59
CA GLY A 246 -20.57 14.83 -42.68
C GLY A 246 -20.48 15.41 -44.10
N ALA A 247 -19.35 15.20 -44.78
CA ALA A 247 -19.17 15.62 -46.17
C ALA A 247 -20.14 14.89 -47.12
N GLN A 248 -20.34 13.58 -46.94
CA GLN A 248 -21.32 12.81 -47.72
C GLN A 248 -22.74 13.34 -47.54
N LEU A 249 -23.15 13.67 -46.32
CA LEU A 249 -24.47 14.26 -46.05
C LEU A 249 -24.62 15.63 -46.73
N LEU A 250 -23.59 16.48 -46.70
CA LEU A 250 -23.62 17.77 -47.40
C LEU A 250 -23.72 17.59 -48.91
N HIS A 251 -23.00 16.61 -49.48
CA HIS A 251 -23.13 16.28 -50.90
C HIS A 251 -24.56 15.85 -51.25
N GLN A 252 -25.17 14.97 -50.44
CA GLN A 252 -26.57 14.58 -50.62
C GLN A 252 -27.52 15.78 -50.54
N GLN A 253 -27.32 16.70 -49.59
CA GLN A 253 -28.14 17.91 -49.49
C GLN A 253 -27.98 18.84 -50.70
N ILE A 254 -26.77 18.95 -51.26
CA ILE A 254 -26.52 19.73 -52.47
C ILE A 254 -27.27 19.08 -53.64
N GLU A 255 -27.16 17.76 -53.82
CA GLU A 255 -27.88 17.02 -54.86
C GLU A 255 -29.40 17.17 -54.73
N GLU A 256 -29.95 17.07 -53.52
CA GLU A 256 -31.38 17.28 -53.24
C GLU A 256 -31.82 18.71 -53.58
N ASN A 257 -31.03 19.72 -53.21
CA ASN A 257 -31.33 21.11 -53.53
C ASN A 257 -31.24 21.40 -55.03
N GLU A 258 -30.27 20.81 -55.73
CA GLU A 258 -30.14 20.90 -57.19
C GLU A 258 -31.37 20.28 -57.87
N GLN A 259 -31.81 19.11 -57.42
CA GLN A 259 -33.04 18.47 -57.91
C GLN A 259 -34.27 19.35 -57.66
N GLN A 260 -34.40 19.96 -56.47
CA GLN A 260 -35.50 20.89 -56.19
C GLN A 260 -35.46 22.12 -57.10
N SER A 261 -34.28 22.69 -57.33
CA SER A 261 -34.08 23.81 -58.26
C SER A 261 -34.51 23.45 -59.68
N ILE A 262 -34.16 22.25 -60.16
CA ILE A 262 -34.60 21.73 -61.47
C ILE A 262 -36.13 21.63 -61.52
N LEU A 263 -36.76 21.03 -60.49
CA LEU A 263 -38.23 20.92 -60.43
C LEU A 263 -38.94 22.28 -60.40
N GLU A 264 -38.37 23.27 -59.70
CA GLU A 264 -38.91 24.64 -59.70
C GLU A 264 -38.76 25.33 -61.05
N GLN A 265 -37.64 25.10 -61.74
CA GLN A 265 -37.43 25.59 -63.11
C GLN A 265 -38.46 24.96 -64.05
N GLU A 266 -38.68 23.64 -63.98
CA GLU A 266 -39.71 22.95 -64.75
C GLU A 266 -41.12 23.51 -64.48
N LYS A 267 -41.47 23.79 -63.22
CA LYS A 267 -42.75 24.43 -62.87
C LYS A 267 -42.89 25.81 -63.51
N LYS A 268 -41.85 26.66 -63.43
CA LYS A 268 -41.85 27.98 -64.08
C LYS A 268 -41.97 27.84 -65.60
N GLU A 269 -41.33 26.85 -66.20
CA GLU A 269 -41.51 26.56 -67.63
C GLU A 269 -42.94 26.14 -67.97
N HIS A 270 -43.58 25.34 -67.13
CA HIS A 270 -44.98 24.96 -67.32
C HIS A 270 -45.92 26.17 -67.20
N GLU A 271 -45.71 27.03 -66.19
CA GLU A 271 -46.47 28.27 -66.00
C GLU A 271 -46.29 29.24 -67.18
N THR A 272 -45.04 29.41 -67.65
CA THR A 272 -44.76 30.28 -68.80
C THR A 272 -45.37 29.72 -70.09
N LYS A 273 -45.29 28.40 -70.33
CA LYS A 273 -45.99 27.73 -71.45
C LYS A 273 -47.50 27.94 -71.37
N ALA A 274 -48.10 27.79 -70.19
CA ALA A 274 -49.54 28.02 -69.99
C ALA A 274 -49.93 29.49 -70.23
N MET A 275 -49.13 30.44 -69.76
CA MET A 275 -49.33 31.87 -70.00
C MET A 275 -49.25 32.21 -71.49
N LEU A 276 -48.26 31.67 -72.21
CA LEU A 276 -48.12 31.86 -73.65
C LEU A 276 -49.34 31.31 -74.42
N GLN A 277 -49.83 30.12 -74.05
CA GLN A 277 -51.04 29.55 -74.63
C GLN A 277 -52.28 30.43 -74.36
N TYR A 278 -52.38 31.02 -73.16
CA TYR A 278 -53.46 31.94 -72.82
C TYR A 278 -53.38 33.24 -73.65
N LEU A 279 -52.19 33.82 -73.79
CA LEU A 279 -51.97 34.99 -74.64
C LEU A 279 -52.29 34.70 -76.11
N GLU A 280 -51.93 33.51 -76.62
CA GLU A 280 -52.25 33.10 -77.98
C GLU A 280 -53.76 32.99 -78.20
N LYS A 281 -54.51 32.46 -77.23
CA LYS A 281 -55.98 32.43 -77.26
C LYS A 281 -56.56 33.84 -77.30
N LEU A 282 -56.08 34.74 -76.45
CA LEU A 282 -56.52 36.14 -76.43
C LEU A 282 -56.26 36.82 -77.78
N GLN A 283 -55.08 36.61 -78.37
CA GLN A 283 -54.75 37.14 -79.69
C GLN A 283 -55.64 36.58 -80.80
N LYS A 284 -56.07 35.31 -80.71
CA LYS A 284 -57.03 34.72 -81.65
C LYS A 284 -58.42 35.35 -81.48
N GLU A 285 -58.89 35.50 -80.25
CA GLU A 285 -60.16 36.18 -79.94
C GLU A 285 -60.17 37.63 -80.43
N ASP A 286 -59.07 38.38 -80.24
CA ASP A 286 -58.91 39.75 -80.76
C ASP A 286 -58.93 39.80 -82.29
N LYS A 287 -58.27 38.84 -82.97
CA LYS A 287 -58.30 38.71 -84.43
C LYS A 287 -59.72 38.42 -84.92
N ASP A 288 -60.42 37.49 -84.27
CA ASP A 288 -61.80 37.14 -84.63
C ASP A 288 -62.76 38.32 -84.39
N ALA A 289 -62.58 39.08 -83.31
CA ALA A 289 -63.33 40.30 -83.05
C ALA A 289 -63.05 41.37 -84.13
N LEU A 290 -61.80 41.49 -84.60
CA LEU A 290 -61.45 42.40 -85.68
C LEU A 290 -62.09 41.99 -87.02
N ILE A 291 -62.12 40.69 -87.32
CA ILE A 291 -62.79 40.14 -88.51
C ILE A 291 -64.29 40.46 -88.44
N LYS A 292 -64.96 40.16 -87.31
CA LYS A 292 -66.39 40.48 -87.11
C LYS A 292 -66.67 41.97 -87.24
N LYS A 293 -65.79 42.85 -86.71
CA LYS A 293 -65.92 44.30 -86.90
C LYS A 293 -65.82 44.71 -88.37
N ARG A 294 -64.90 44.12 -89.14
CA ARG A 294 -64.78 44.36 -90.59
C ARG A 294 -65.99 43.86 -91.36
N GLU A 295 -66.54 42.70 -91.00
CA GLU A 295 -67.78 42.17 -91.59
C GLU A 295 -68.96 43.09 -91.30
N ASN A 296 -69.13 43.53 -90.05
CA ASN A 296 -70.16 44.49 -89.65
C ASN A 296 -70.00 45.85 -90.35
N GLN A 297 -68.76 46.30 -90.60
CA GLN A 297 -68.51 47.51 -91.39
C GLN A 297 -68.94 47.33 -92.86
N LYS A 298 -68.68 46.16 -93.46
CA LYS A 298 -69.10 45.86 -94.83
C LYS A 298 -70.62 45.78 -94.96
N THR A 299 -71.32 45.15 -94.02
CA THR A 299 -72.79 45.10 -94.02
C THR A 299 -73.39 46.49 -93.86
N LEU A 300 -72.88 47.30 -92.92
CA LEU A 300 -73.30 48.69 -92.76
C LEU A 300 -73.07 49.52 -94.03
N LEU A 301 -71.92 49.36 -94.70
CA LEU A 301 -71.63 50.05 -95.96
C LEU A 301 -72.61 49.66 -97.07
N HIS A 302 -72.96 48.38 -97.15
CA HIS A 302 -73.97 47.89 -98.08
C HIS A 302 -75.36 48.49 -97.80
N ASP A 303 -75.74 48.60 -96.53
CA ASP A 303 -77.03 49.20 -96.11
C ASP A 303 -77.08 50.71 -96.40
N VAL A 304 -75.98 51.43 -96.17
CA VAL A 304 -75.84 52.85 -96.54
C VAL A 304 -75.92 53.04 -98.06
N ALA A 305 -75.28 52.17 -98.85
CA ALA A 305 -75.36 52.21 -100.30
C ALA A 305 -76.79 51.98 -100.81
N ARG A 306 -77.54 51.05 -100.21
CA ARG A 306 -78.95 50.82 -100.52
C ARG A 306 -79.80 52.07 -100.21
N ALA A 307 -79.65 52.65 -99.01
CA ALA A 307 -80.36 53.88 -98.65
C ALA A 307 -80.00 55.07 -99.56
N TYR A 308 -78.75 55.15 -100.03
CA TYR A 308 -78.33 56.17 -100.99
C TYR A 308 -79.01 55.98 -102.37
N GLN A 309 -79.14 54.74 -102.84
CA GLN A 309 -79.89 54.44 -104.06
C GLN A 309 -81.37 54.79 -103.94
N ASP A 310 -82.01 54.45 -102.82
CA ASP A 310 -83.41 54.77 -102.56
C ASP A 310 -83.66 56.29 -102.52
N THR A 311 -82.79 57.04 -101.84
CA THR A 311 -82.88 58.52 -101.80
C THR A 311 -82.63 59.16 -103.17
N LYS A 312 -81.74 58.61 -103.99
CA LYS A 312 -81.54 59.07 -105.38
C LYS A 312 -82.81 58.89 -106.21
N GLN A 313 -83.47 57.74 -106.13
CA GLN A 313 -84.71 57.48 -106.85
C GLN A 313 -85.88 58.37 -106.38
N ILE A 314 -85.92 58.74 -105.10
CA ILE A 314 -86.90 59.73 -104.59
C ILE A 314 -86.64 61.11 -105.19
N LYS A 315 -85.37 61.56 -105.21
CA LYS A 315 -84.99 62.85 -105.78
C LYS A 315 -85.26 62.95 -107.28
N GLU A 316 -85.05 61.88 -108.04
CA GLU A 316 -85.38 61.83 -109.47
C GLU A 316 -86.89 61.94 -109.71
N ARG A 317 -87.71 61.29 -108.89
CA ARG A 317 -89.18 61.45 -108.93
C ARG A 317 -89.62 62.87 -108.57
N GLN A 318 -88.99 63.50 -107.57
CA GLN A 318 -89.28 64.89 -107.19
C GLN A 318 -88.96 65.87 -108.33
N LYS A 319 -87.81 65.72 -109.00
CA LYS A 319 -87.44 66.54 -110.16
C LYS A 319 -88.43 66.42 -111.33
N GLN A 320 -88.98 65.23 -111.57
CA GLN A 320 -89.98 65.04 -112.62
C GLN A 320 -91.31 65.76 -112.30
N LEU A 321 -91.68 65.86 -111.01
CA LEU A 321 -92.84 66.62 -110.57
C LEU A 321 -92.59 68.13 -110.64
N GLU A 322 -91.42 68.61 -110.18
CA GLU A 322 -91.01 70.02 -110.28
C GLU A 322 -91.00 70.52 -111.73
N GLN A 323 -90.51 69.73 -112.69
CA GLN A 323 -90.53 70.09 -114.11
C GLN A 323 -91.94 70.24 -114.71
N LEU A 324 -92.95 69.57 -114.13
CA LEU A 324 -94.35 69.72 -114.52
C LEU A 324 -95.01 70.94 -113.87
N GLU A 325 -94.52 71.34 -112.70
CA GLU A 325 -94.98 72.53 -111.97
C GLU A 325 -94.34 73.81 -112.51
N ASP A 326 -93.05 73.80 -112.87
CA ASP A 326 -92.34 74.95 -113.44
C ASP A 326 -92.89 75.40 -114.81
N LYS A 327 -93.38 74.45 -115.63
CA LYS A 327 -94.10 74.77 -116.89
C LYS A 327 -95.41 75.52 -116.63
N LYS A 328 -96.08 75.29 -115.51
CA LYS A 328 -97.31 75.99 -115.12
C LYS A 328 -97.02 77.34 -114.45
N VAL A 329 -95.88 77.46 -113.77
CA VAL A 329 -95.45 78.70 -113.08
C VAL A 329 -94.87 79.73 -114.05
N THR A 330 -94.14 79.31 -115.09
CA THR A 330 -93.59 80.22 -116.12
C THR A 330 -94.66 80.92 -116.96
N GLU A 331 -95.81 80.27 -117.18
CA GLU A 331 -96.96 80.87 -117.86
C GLU A 331 -97.66 81.93 -116.98
N TYR A 332 -97.63 81.75 -115.65
CA TYR A 332 -98.24 82.66 -114.67
C TYR A 332 -97.32 83.85 -114.29
N LEU A 333 -96.00 83.69 -114.30
CA LEU A 333 -95.05 84.74 -113.90
C LEU A 333 -94.88 85.88 -114.93
N LYS A 334 -95.03 85.60 -116.23
CA LYS A 334 -95.00 86.64 -117.28
C LYS A 334 -96.13 87.67 -117.16
N GLU A 335 -97.26 87.28 -116.56
CA GLU A 335 -98.42 88.17 -116.34
C GLU A 335 -98.33 88.95 -115.01
N LYS A 336 -97.43 88.54 -114.11
CA LYS A 336 -97.29 89.04 -112.75
C LYS A 336 -96.10 89.98 -112.57
N GLU A 337 -95.00 89.79 -113.30
CA GLU A 337 -93.79 90.64 -113.25
C GLU A 337 -94.07 92.12 -113.60
N MET A 338 -94.98 92.40 -114.55
CA MET A 338 -95.38 93.77 -114.91
C MET A 338 -96.17 94.51 -113.82
N ARG A 339 -96.58 93.81 -112.76
CA ARG A 339 -97.45 94.33 -111.69
C ARG A 339 -96.75 94.42 -110.33
N GLU A 340 -95.57 93.80 -110.16
CA GLU A 340 -94.89 93.66 -108.86
C GLU A 340 -93.64 94.52 -108.66
N GLU A 341 -93.05 95.10 -109.72
CA GLU A 341 -91.96 96.10 -109.57
C GLU A 341 -92.37 97.33 -108.72
N MET A 342 -93.68 97.61 -108.67
CA MET A 342 -94.24 98.73 -107.89
C MET A 342 -94.45 98.41 -106.40
N PHE A 343 -94.29 97.15 -105.95
CA PHE A 343 -94.61 96.71 -104.58
C PHE A 343 -93.39 96.28 -103.75
N GLU A 344 -92.20 96.10 -104.36
CA GLU A 344 -91.00 95.57 -103.71
C GLU A 344 -90.25 96.55 -102.78
N VAL A 345 -90.58 97.84 -102.81
CA VAL A 345 -89.97 98.84 -101.92
C VAL A 345 -90.54 98.75 -100.48
N GLU A 346 -91.73 98.18 -100.27
CA GLU A 346 -92.44 98.32 -98.98
C GLU A 346 -92.24 97.17 -97.96
N LYS A 347 -91.67 96.00 -98.30
CA LYS A 347 -91.70 94.82 -97.39
C LYS A 347 -90.41 94.45 -96.65
N LYS A 348 -89.32 95.21 -96.83
CA LYS A 348 -88.04 94.99 -96.08
C LYS A 348 -88.15 95.26 -94.57
N VAL A 349 -89.31 95.74 -94.07
CA VAL A 349 -89.59 96.01 -92.66
C VAL A 349 -89.97 94.73 -91.85
N LEU A 350 -90.32 93.61 -92.50
CA LEU A 350 -90.84 92.40 -91.83
C LEU A 350 -89.77 91.41 -91.33
N GLN A 351 -88.49 91.79 -91.30
CA GLN A 351 -87.38 90.91 -90.84
C GLN A 351 -87.11 91.00 -89.32
N PHE A 352 -87.73 91.94 -88.59
CA PHE A 352 -87.46 92.19 -87.16
C PHE A 352 -88.27 91.30 -86.20
N GLU A 353 -89.22 90.48 -86.68
CA GLU A 353 -90.14 89.71 -85.81
C GLU A 353 -89.71 88.26 -85.51
N LYS A 354 -88.70 87.71 -86.21
CA LYS A 354 -88.28 86.29 -86.02
C LYS A 354 -87.01 86.06 -85.19
N GLU A 355 -86.44 87.10 -84.58
CA GLU A 355 -85.26 86.98 -83.69
C GLU A 355 -85.60 86.74 -82.22
N LYS A 356 -86.87 86.90 -81.80
CA LYS A 356 -87.28 86.75 -80.39
C LYS A 356 -87.60 85.32 -79.93
N GLU A 357 -87.71 84.34 -80.83
CA GLU A 357 -88.00 82.95 -80.43
C GLU A 357 -86.75 82.09 -80.14
N ILE A 358 -85.57 82.47 -80.64
CA ILE A 358 -84.34 81.66 -80.48
C ILE A 358 -83.61 81.97 -79.15
N ALA A 359 -83.91 83.09 -78.49
CA ALA A 359 -83.31 83.47 -77.21
C ALA A 359 -83.92 82.74 -75.98
N ARG A 360 -85.15 82.20 -76.09
CA ARG A 360 -85.87 81.60 -74.95
C ARG A 360 -85.43 80.16 -74.64
N LEU A 361 -85.01 79.39 -75.66
CA LEU A 361 -84.62 77.98 -75.53
C LEU A 361 -83.19 77.76 -75.01
N ARG A 362 -82.29 78.77 -75.10
CA ARG A 362 -80.92 78.68 -74.55
C ARG A 362 -80.84 78.93 -73.05
N LYS A 363 -81.73 79.77 -72.50
CA LYS A 363 -81.76 80.12 -71.06
C LYS A 363 -82.30 79.00 -70.15
N GLN A 364 -83.09 78.06 -70.70
CA GLN A 364 -83.58 76.89 -69.96
C GLN A 364 -82.55 75.76 -69.84
N GLN A 365 -81.57 75.67 -70.76
CA GLN A 365 -80.53 74.62 -70.74
C GLN A 365 -79.32 74.97 -69.86
N GLU A 366 -79.03 76.27 -69.67
CA GLU A 366 -77.90 76.75 -68.87
C GLU A 366 -78.10 76.51 -67.35
N ASN A 367 -79.27 76.86 -66.82
CA ASN A 367 -79.63 76.63 -65.40
C ASN A 367 -79.69 75.15 -64.98
N ALA A 368 -79.85 74.22 -65.92
CA ALA A 368 -79.87 72.78 -65.64
C ALA A 368 -78.44 72.20 -65.51
N LYS A 369 -77.47 72.76 -66.24
CA LYS A 369 -76.05 72.40 -66.13
C LYS A 369 -75.42 72.97 -64.86
N ASP A 370 -75.79 74.18 -64.47
CA ASP A 370 -75.26 74.83 -63.26
C ASP A 370 -75.67 74.08 -61.97
N LYS A 371 -76.92 73.59 -61.90
CA LYS A 371 -77.39 72.77 -60.76
C LYS A 371 -76.75 71.37 -60.67
N HIS A 372 -76.24 70.83 -61.78
CA HIS A 372 -75.49 69.57 -61.79
C HIS A 372 -74.05 69.78 -61.30
N ASN A 373 -73.41 70.85 -61.78
CA ASN A 373 -72.05 71.23 -61.39
C ASN A 373 -71.95 71.61 -59.89
N GLU A 374 -72.97 72.27 -59.32
CA GLU A 374 -73.01 72.56 -57.87
C GLU A 374 -73.10 71.29 -57.01
N LYS A 375 -73.83 70.27 -57.48
CA LYS A 375 -73.95 68.98 -56.77
C LYS A 375 -72.68 68.13 -56.88
N GLU A 376 -71.96 68.19 -58.00
CA GLU A 376 -70.66 67.52 -58.15
C GLU A 376 -69.54 68.23 -57.38
N ALA A 377 -69.54 69.57 -57.34
CA ALA A 377 -68.60 70.34 -56.52
C ALA A 377 -68.75 70.03 -55.02
N LEU A 378 -69.98 69.83 -54.53
CA LEU A 378 -70.26 69.41 -53.15
C LEU A 378 -69.82 67.95 -52.87
N ARG A 379 -69.93 67.04 -53.86
CA ARG A 379 -69.41 65.66 -53.73
C ARG A 379 -67.89 65.63 -53.73
N ALA A 380 -67.25 66.43 -54.58
CA ALA A 380 -65.79 66.53 -54.63
C ALA A 380 -65.20 67.06 -53.31
N LYS A 381 -65.82 68.06 -52.69
CA LYS A 381 -65.39 68.58 -51.37
C LYS A 381 -65.54 67.54 -50.26
N ARG A 382 -66.65 66.79 -50.20
CA ARG A 382 -66.82 65.71 -49.22
C ARG A 382 -65.80 64.58 -49.40
N ASN A 383 -65.51 64.21 -50.65
CA ASN A 383 -64.53 63.17 -50.95
C ASN A 383 -63.10 63.61 -50.60
N GLN A 384 -62.76 64.89 -50.84
CA GLN A 384 -61.48 65.46 -50.40
C GLN A 384 -61.35 65.48 -48.87
N GLU A 385 -62.40 65.85 -48.13
CA GLU A 385 -62.41 65.82 -46.67
C GLU A 385 -62.35 64.40 -46.08
N GLU A 386 -62.97 63.41 -46.73
CA GLU A 386 -62.88 61.99 -46.35
C GLU A 386 -61.48 61.44 -46.58
N ILE A 387 -60.87 61.73 -47.74
CA ILE A 387 -59.48 61.38 -48.04
C ILE A 387 -58.52 62.04 -47.05
N GLU A 388 -58.74 63.32 -46.69
CA GLU A 388 -57.89 64.02 -45.72
C GLU A 388 -58.07 63.46 -44.29
N ARG A 389 -59.29 63.07 -43.89
CA ARG A 389 -59.55 62.41 -42.61
C ARG A 389 -58.90 61.03 -42.54
N GLU A 390 -58.99 60.24 -43.60
CA GLU A 390 -58.33 58.94 -43.71
C GLU A 390 -56.81 59.07 -43.73
N TRP A 391 -56.27 60.09 -44.41
CA TRP A 391 -54.84 60.36 -44.45
C TRP A 391 -54.30 60.75 -43.06
N ARG A 392 -54.96 61.67 -42.35
CA ARG A 392 -54.59 62.03 -40.97
C ARG A 392 -54.73 60.85 -40.00
N LYS A 393 -55.72 59.97 -40.21
CA LYS A 393 -55.89 58.75 -39.41
C LYS A 393 -54.75 57.75 -39.68
N LYS A 394 -54.41 57.50 -40.95
CA LYS A 394 -53.29 56.63 -41.35
C LYS A 394 -51.94 57.17 -40.88
N GLU A 395 -51.72 58.47 -40.95
CA GLU A 395 -50.50 59.12 -40.43
C GLU A 395 -50.40 58.93 -38.91
N ARG A 396 -51.49 59.20 -38.17
CA ARG A 396 -51.54 58.99 -36.72
C ARG A 396 -51.31 57.53 -36.34
N GLU A 397 -51.95 56.58 -37.02
CA GLU A 397 -51.74 55.14 -36.78
C GLU A 397 -50.31 54.71 -37.10
N SER A 398 -49.72 55.26 -38.17
CA SER A 398 -48.32 54.99 -38.51
C SER A 398 -47.35 55.56 -37.46
N ALA A 399 -47.64 56.75 -36.93
CA ALA A 399 -46.87 57.40 -35.87
C ALA A 399 -46.98 56.64 -34.54
N ILE A 400 -48.18 56.16 -34.19
CA ILE A 400 -48.40 55.31 -33.00
C ILE A 400 -47.63 53.99 -33.14
N LYS A 401 -47.73 53.30 -34.29
CA LYS A 401 -46.99 52.06 -34.53
C LYS A 401 -45.48 52.24 -34.47
N LYS A 402 -44.96 53.35 -35.02
CA LYS A 402 -43.54 53.71 -34.91
C LYS A 402 -43.14 53.97 -33.45
N ALA A 403 -43.93 54.74 -32.71
CA ALA A 403 -43.66 55.01 -31.29
C ALA A 403 -43.73 53.74 -30.42
N GLU A 404 -44.67 52.82 -30.71
CA GLU A 404 -44.75 51.52 -30.04
C GLU A 404 -43.54 50.62 -30.37
N ALA A 405 -43.10 50.62 -31.63
CA ALA A 405 -41.91 49.89 -32.05
C ALA A 405 -40.64 50.46 -31.37
N GLU A 406 -40.49 51.78 -31.32
CA GLU A 406 -39.39 52.45 -30.63
C GLU A 406 -39.38 52.15 -29.13
N LYS A 407 -40.54 52.18 -28.47
CA LYS A 407 -40.67 51.80 -27.06
C LYS A 407 -40.26 50.35 -26.81
N LYS A 408 -40.67 49.42 -27.67
CA LYS A 408 -40.27 48.00 -27.56
C LYS A 408 -38.76 47.83 -27.77
N LEU A 409 -38.16 48.54 -28.73
CA LEU A 409 -36.72 48.52 -28.95
C LEU A 409 -35.96 49.12 -27.76
N HIS A 410 -36.48 50.18 -27.15
CA HIS A 410 -35.90 50.77 -25.93
C HIS A 410 -35.94 49.78 -24.76
N GLN A 411 -37.09 49.17 -24.50
CA GLN A 411 -37.26 48.16 -23.45
C GLN A 411 -36.33 46.96 -23.67
N ALA A 412 -36.26 46.44 -24.89
CA ALA A 412 -35.35 45.34 -25.23
C ALA A 412 -33.87 45.72 -25.03
N ARG A 413 -33.51 46.98 -25.32
CA ARG A 413 -32.15 47.49 -25.09
C ARG A 413 -31.85 47.65 -23.59
N GLU A 414 -32.80 48.15 -22.81
CA GLU A 414 -32.67 48.23 -21.34
C GLU A 414 -32.54 46.85 -20.70
N GLU A 415 -33.34 45.87 -21.14
CA GLU A 415 -33.22 44.49 -20.71
C GLU A 415 -31.86 43.89 -21.10
N GLN A 416 -31.37 44.17 -22.31
CA GLN A 416 -30.04 43.72 -22.74
C GLN A 416 -28.92 44.33 -21.89
N ILE A 417 -29.01 45.62 -21.56
CA ILE A 417 -28.05 46.31 -20.69
C ILE A 417 -28.12 45.71 -19.28
N SER A 418 -29.32 45.56 -18.71
CA SER A 418 -29.51 44.98 -17.38
C SER A 418 -28.97 43.55 -17.30
N ASN A 419 -29.21 42.72 -18.32
CA ASN A 419 -28.68 41.36 -18.39
C ASN A 419 -27.16 41.35 -18.49
N ARG A 420 -26.58 42.23 -19.30
CA ARG A 420 -25.13 42.39 -19.40
C ARG A 420 -24.53 42.81 -18.05
N ASP A 421 -25.11 43.80 -17.39
CA ASP A 421 -24.65 44.30 -16.09
C ASP A 421 -24.76 43.23 -15.01
N HIS A 422 -25.84 42.44 -15.01
CA HIS A 422 -26.00 41.30 -14.11
C HIS A 422 -24.91 40.24 -14.34
N LEU A 423 -24.64 39.87 -15.59
CA LEU A 423 -23.58 38.91 -15.91
C LEU A 423 -22.20 39.41 -15.49
N LEU A 424 -21.91 40.69 -15.73
CA LEU A 424 -20.66 41.32 -15.27
C LEU A 424 -20.55 41.33 -13.74
N ALA A 425 -21.65 41.61 -13.03
CA ALA A 425 -21.68 41.57 -11.57
C ALA A 425 -21.45 40.15 -11.03
N VAL A 426 -22.08 39.14 -11.63
CA VAL A 426 -21.88 37.72 -11.27
C VAL A 426 -20.44 37.28 -11.53
N GLN A 427 -19.87 37.68 -12.66
CA GLN A 427 -18.47 37.39 -12.97
C GLN A 427 -17.52 38.05 -11.97
N ALA A 428 -17.71 39.33 -11.68
CA ALA A 428 -16.90 40.04 -10.68
C ALA A 428 -17.03 39.42 -9.27
N ALA A 429 -18.23 38.95 -8.89
CA ALA A 429 -18.44 38.25 -7.62
C ALA A 429 -17.71 36.90 -7.58
N ARG A 430 -17.73 36.15 -8.69
CA ARG A 430 -17.00 34.88 -8.83
C ARG A 430 -15.49 35.11 -8.73
N ASP A 431 -14.96 36.10 -9.45
CA ASP A 431 -13.54 36.44 -9.44
C ASP A 431 -13.08 36.86 -8.04
N ARG A 432 -13.89 37.65 -7.32
CA ARG A 432 -13.63 38.00 -5.91
C ARG A 432 -13.61 36.76 -5.01
N ALA A 433 -14.56 35.85 -5.16
CA ALA A 433 -14.61 34.63 -4.35
C ALA A 433 -13.45 33.66 -4.67
N GLU A 434 -12.95 33.63 -5.91
CA GLU A 434 -11.75 32.87 -6.28
C GLU A 434 -10.46 33.53 -5.76
N PHE A 435 -10.39 34.86 -5.79
CA PHE A 435 -9.29 35.63 -5.21
C PHE A 435 -9.22 35.45 -3.69
N GLU A 436 -10.35 35.54 -2.99
CA GLU A 436 -10.42 35.32 -1.54
C GLU A 436 -10.01 33.90 -1.14
N ARG A 437 -10.46 32.89 -1.89
CA ARG A 437 -10.03 31.49 -1.68
C ARG A 437 -8.52 31.34 -1.87
N SER A 438 -7.95 31.95 -2.90
CA SER A 438 -6.51 31.93 -3.15
C SER A 438 -5.73 32.63 -2.04
N LEU A 439 -6.21 33.78 -1.57
CA LEU A 439 -5.61 34.52 -0.46
C LEU A 439 -5.67 33.74 0.86
N GLN A 440 -6.79 33.07 1.14
CA GLN A 440 -6.91 32.18 2.30
C GLN A 440 -5.94 31.01 2.20
N ALA A 441 -5.83 30.36 1.04
CA ALA A 441 -4.87 29.29 0.83
C ALA A 441 -3.42 29.76 1.05
N GLN A 442 -3.06 30.94 0.53
CA GLN A 442 -1.74 31.54 0.75
C GLN A 442 -1.49 31.86 2.23
N ARG A 443 -2.48 32.40 2.96
CA ARG A 443 -2.37 32.65 4.40
C ARG A 443 -2.19 31.36 5.20
N MET A 444 -2.97 30.33 4.89
CA MET A 444 -2.84 29.03 5.54
C MET A 444 -1.48 28.38 5.25
N GLN A 445 -0.96 28.53 4.03
CA GLN A 445 0.37 28.06 3.69
C GLN A 445 1.45 28.81 4.46
N ALA A 446 1.37 30.15 4.50
CA ALA A 446 2.30 30.97 5.26
C ALA A 446 2.29 30.62 6.76
N GLN A 447 1.12 30.39 7.35
CA GLN A 447 1.00 29.95 8.74
C GLN A 447 1.65 28.58 8.96
N LYS A 448 1.41 27.61 8.08
CA LYS A 448 2.06 26.29 8.17
C LYS A 448 3.58 26.38 8.03
N ASP A 449 4.07 27.23 7.14
CA ASP A 449 5.50 27.45 6.94
C ASP A 449 6.13 28.14 8.18
N GLU A 450 5.42 29.08 8.80
CA GLU A 450 5.81 29.69 10.08
C GLU A 450 5.84 28.67 11.22
N GLU A 451 4.79 27.84 11.37
CA GLU A 451 4.72 26.77 12.37
C GLU A 451 5.88 25.77 12.18
N TYR A 452 6.12 25.32 10.95
CA TYR A 452 7.23 24.43 10.62
C TYR A 452 8.58 25.06 10.94
N SER A 453 8.76 26.35 10.63
CA SER A 453 9.97 27.10 10.98
C SER A 453 10.17 27.17 12.51
N GLN A 454 9.11 27.43 13.27
CA GLN A 454 9.16 27.44 14.73
C GLN A 454 9.51 26.07 15.30
N GLU A 455 8.88 24.99 14.83
CA GLU A 455 9.21 23.63 15.24
C GLU A 455 10.67 23.29 14.92
N PHE A 456 11.15 23.69 13.74
CA PHE A 456 12.52 23.47 13.33
C PHE A 456 13.51 24.22 14.24
N LEU A 457 13.22 25.48 14.58
CA LEU A 457 14.01 26.26 15.52
C LEU A 457 14.02 25.64 16.92
N GLN A 458 12.88 25.14 17.40
CA GLN A 458 12.78 24.43 18.68
C GLN A 458 13.61 23.14 18.68
N LYS A 459 13.48 22.30 17.64
CA LYS A 459 14.28 21.08 17.47
C LYS A 459 15.78 21.39 17.42
N ARG A 460 16.17 22.47 16.72
CA ARG A 460 17.56 22.93 16.66
C ARG A 460 18.08 23.40 18.02
N ALA A 461 17.25 24.11 18.80
CA ALA A 461 17.60 24.54 20.15
C ALA A 461 17.78 23.33 21.09
N LEU A 462 16.83 22.40 21.09
CA LEU A 462 16.93 21.15 21.86
C LEU A 462 18.17 20.34 21.48
N TYR A 463 18.47 20.23 20.18
CA TYR A 463 19.69 19.57 19.72
C TYR A 463 20.95 20.27 20.23
N ALA A 464 21.00 21.61 20.16
CA ALA A 464 22.12 22.38 20.69
C ALA A 464 22.30 22.18 22.20
N ASP A 465 21.21 22.11 22.96
CA ASP A 465 21.25 21.84 24.41
C ASP A 465 21.74 20.42 24.71
N ASN A 466 21.30 19.42 23.95
CA ASN A 466 21.79 18.05 24.06
C ASN A 466 23.29 17.96 23.77
N VAL A 467 23.80 18.67 22.76
CA VAL A 467 25.23 18.73 22.46
C VAL A 467 25.98 19.41 23.61
N ARG A 468 25.48 20.52 24.15
CA ARG A 468 26.07 21.17 25.34
C ARG A 468 26.10 20.23 26.54
N TYR A 469 25.05 19.42 26.75
CA TYR A 469 24.99 18.42 27.80
C TYR A 469 26.05 17.32 27.60
N GLN A 470 26.17 16.78 26.38
CA GLN A 470 27.21 15.78 26.05
C GLN A 470 28.62 16.31 26.25
N ILE A 471 28.89 17.57 25.87
CA ILE A 471 30.19 18.20 26.10
C ILE A 471 30.48 18.26 27.61
N LYS A 472 29.51 18.70 28.42
CA LYS A 472 29.66 18.74 29.89
C LYS A 472 29.89 17.35 30.49
N GLU A 473 29.21 16.31 29.99
CA GLU A 473 29.45 14.94 30.47
C GLU A 473 30.84 14.43 30.10
N LYS A 474 31.28 14.63 28.86
CA LYS A 474 32.65 14.25 28.45
C LYS A 474 33.72 15.01 29.23
N GLU A 475 33.47 16.29 29.53
CA GLU A 475 34.36 17.08 30.38
C GLU A 475 34.43 16.52 31.81
N LYS A 476 33.28 16.16 32.41
CA LYS A 476 33.24 15.48 33.71
C LYS A 476 33.98 14.15 33.68
N GLN A 477 33.76 13.32 32.66
CA GLN A 477 34.48 12.04 32.49
C GLN A 477 35.98 12.26 32.42
N ARG A 478 36.45 13.21 31.60
CA ARG A 478 37.88 13.55 31.51
C ARG A 478 38.46 14.03 32.84
N ILE A 479 37.70 14.83 33.60
CA ILE A 479 38.11 15.24 34.94
C ILE A 479 38.21 14.04 35.89
N MET A 480 37.23 13.13 35.86
CA MET A 480 37.22 11.92 36.68
C MET A 480 38.37 10.97 36.33
N GLU A 481 38.63 10.72 35.04
CA GLU A 481 39.77 9.93 34.55
C GLU A 481 41.10 10.55 35.00
N ARG A 482 41.21 11.87 34.92
CA ARG A 482 42.40 12.57 35.41
C ARG A 482 42.55 12.44 36.92
N GLN A 483 41.46 12.53 37.68
CA GLN A 483 41.47 12.32 39.12
C GLN A 483 41.82 10.87 39.49
N SER A 484 41.28 9.87 38.78
CA SER A 484 41.60 8.46 39.02
C SER A 484 43.06 8.16 38.72
N PHE A 485 43.60 8.70 37.62
CA PHE A 485 45.03 8.58 37.29
C PHE A 485 45.92 9.17 38.40
N PHE A 486 45.58 10.37 38.91
CA PHE A 486 46.34 10.95 40.03
C PHE A 486 46.17 10.14 41.32
N GLN A 487 44.98 9.60 41.60
CA GLN A 487 44.76 8.73 42.77
C GLN A 487 45.55 7.43 42.66
N GLU A 488 45.63 6.82 41.49
CA GLU A 488 46.48 5.66 41.22
C GLU A 488 47.96 6.00 41.40
N GLY A 489 48.42 7.15 40.92
CA GLY A 489 49.77 7.66 41.18
C GLY A 489 50.06 7.80 42.68
N ILE A 490 49.14 8.39 43.44
CA ILE A 490 49.27 8.51 44.91
C ILE A 490 49.29 7.14 45.59
N LYS A 491 48.47 6.18 45.13
CA LYS A 491 48.47 4.80 45.65
C LYS A 491 49.81 4.11 45.38
N LEU A 492 50.34 4.20 44.16
CA LEU A 492 51.64 3.64 43.81
C LEU A 492 52.78 4.27 44.64
N ASP A 493 52.73 5.58 44.85
CA ASP A 493 53.70 6.28 45.71
C ASP A 493 53.59 5.82 47.18
N ASN A 494 52.38 5.64 47.70
CA ASN A 494 52.15 5.14 49.05
C ASN A 494 52.61 3.69 49.20
N GLU A 495 52.29 2.81 48.24
CA GLU A 495 52.81 1.43 48.22
C GLU A 495 54.34 1.39 48.14
N ALA A 496 54.95 2.26 47.32
CA ALA A 496 56.40 2.38 47.24
C ALA A 496 57.03 2.88 48.55
N LYS A 497 56.38 3.83 49.24
CA LYS A 497 56.78 4.29 50.57
C LYS A 497 56.67 3.19 51.62
N GLU A 498 55.57 2.45 51.66
CA GLU A 498 55.40 1.31 52.57
C GLU A 498 56.43 0.21 52.33
N ARG A 499 56.72 -0.11 51.05
CA ARG A 499 57.78 -1.05 50.69
C ARG A 499 59.15 -0.57 51.16
N ARG A 500 59.46 0.73 50.99
CA ARG A 500 60.71 1.32 51.52
C ARG A 500 60.78 1.24 53.03
N GLN A 501 59.70 1.57 53.74
CA GLN A 501 59.64 1.47 55.21
C GLN A 501 59.87 0.03 55.70
N LYS A 502 59.20 -0.96 55.09
CA LYS A 502 59.42 -2.39 55.40
C LYS A 502 60.86 -2.82 55.15
N LEU A 503 61.45 -2.38 54.04
CA LEU A 503 62.86 -2.66 53.74
C LEU A 503 63.79 -2.00 54.77
N ASP A 504 63.56 -0.75 55.15
CA ASP A 504 64.35 -0.04 56.15
C ASP A 504 64.24 -0.67 57.54
N GLU A 505 63.06 -1.16 57.92
CA GLU A 505 62.85 -1.93 59.15
C GLU A 505 63.64 -3.26 59.13
N ILE A 506 63.59 -3.99 58.02
CA ILE A 506 64.37 -5.23 57.83
C ILE A 506 65.87 -4.94 57.88
N LYS A 507 66.33 -3.88 57.21
CA LYS A 507 67.74 -3.42 57.24
C LYS A 507 68.18 -3.09 58.66
N ARG A 508 67.39 -2.33 59.41
CA ARG A 508 67.67 -1.99 60.82
C ARG A 508 67.73 -3.23 61.70
N ARG A 509 66.79 -4.17 61.53
CA ARG A 509 66.80 -5.44 62.27
C ARG A 509 68.07 -6.25 61.96
N LYS A 510 68.44 -6.39 60.68
CA LYS A 510 69.65 -7.11 60.27
C LYS A 510 70.94 -6.44 60.74
N LEU A 511 71.02 -5.11 60.73
CA LEU A 511 72.16 -4.38 61.29
C LEU A 511 72.26 -4.53 62.81
N LYS A 512 71.13 -4.61 63.53
CA LYS A 512 71.11 -4.92 64.97
C LYS A 512 71.55 -6.36 65.25
N GLU A 513 71.04 -7.33 64.51
CA GLU A 513 71.47 -8.74 64.58
C GLU A 513 72.99 -8.87 64.36
N LEU A 514 73.58 -8.11 63.43
CA LEU A 514 75.03 -8.08 63.20
C LEU A 514 75.83 -7.47 64.36
N ARG A 515 75.30 -6.44 65.04
CA ARG A 515 75.93 -5.87 66.24
C ARG A 515 75.84 -6.82 67.43
N GLU A 516 74.70 -7.48 67.61
CA GLU A 516 74.47 -8.47 68.67
C GLU A 516 75.32 -9.74 68.47
N ALA A 517 75.62 -10.11 67.21
CA ALA A 517 76.54 -11.19 66.87
C ALA A 517 78.03 -10.85 67.09
N GLY A 518 78.36 -9.67 67.62
CA GLY A 518 79.72 -9.29 68.00
C GLY A 518 80.62 -8.79 66.87
N VAL A 519 80.04 -8.40 65.72
CA VAL A 519 80.81 -7.84 64.59
C VAL A 519 81.25 -6.40 64.91
N PRO A 520 82.55 -6.05 64.77
CA PRO A 520 83.03 -4.69 65.01
C PRO A 520 82.32 -3.62 64.16
N ASP A 521 81.99 -2.49 64.77
CA ASP A 521 81.18 -1.42 64.17
C ASP A 521 81.71 -0.86 62.85
N LYS A 522 83.03 -0.96 62.60
CA LYS A 522 83.66 -0.57 61.33
C LYS A 522 83.09 -1.33 60.12
N TYR A 523 82.77 -2.62 60.30
CA TYR A 523 82.21 -3.44 59.22
C TYR A 523 80.69 -3.31 59.13
N VAL A 524 80.01 -3.12 60.26
CA VAL A 524 78.56 -2.83 60.30
C VAL A 524 78.24 -1.51 59.59
N THR A 525 79.07 -0.49 59.77
CA THR A 525 78.93 0.81 59.08
C THR A 525 79.24 0.72 57.59
N GLU A 526 80.16 -0.13 57.16
CA GLU A 526 80.40 -0.40 55.73
C GLU A 526 79.22 -1.12 55.08
N VAL A 527 78.64 -2.11 55.77
CA VAL A 527 77.43 -2.83 55.33
C VAL A 527 76.23 -1.88 55.24
N ALA A 528 76.02 -1.01 56.23
CA ALA A 528 74.98 0.02 56.18
C ALA A 528 75.14 0.96 54.97
N ARG A 529 76.36 1.43 54.69
CA ARG A 529 76.63 2.29 53.51
C ARG A 529 76.37 1.57 52.18
N ARG A 530 76.69 0.28 52.06
CA ARG A 530 76.41 -0.50 50.83
C ARG A 530 74.92 -0.74 50.62
N ILE A 531 74.17 -0.92 51.70
CA ILE A 531 72.73 -1.20 51.71
C ILE A 531 71.88 0.06 51.45
N ASP A 532 72.35 1.24 51.87
CA ASP A 532 71.67 2.52 51.65
C ASP A 532 72.05 3.21 50.33
N ARG A 533 72.92 2.58 49.53
CA ARG A 533 73.20 3.05 48.18
C ARG A 533 71.94 2.85 47.33
N PRO A 534 71.34 3.91 46.75
CA PRO A 534 70.22 3.75 45.85
C PRO A 534 70.65 2.85 44.68
N ALA A 535 69.83 1.86 44.34
CA ALA A 535 70.06 1.06 43.14
C ALA A 535 70.18 2.03 41.96
N MET A 536 71.28 1.95 41.21
CA MET A 536 71.45 2.74 39.98
C MET A 536 70.24 2.48 39.10
N SER A 537 69.50 3.53 38.76
CA SER A 537 68.41 3.43 37.79
C SER A 537 68.98 2.95 36.46
N LEU A 538 68.41 1.89 35.90
CA LEU A 538 68.73 1.35 34.56
C LEU A 538 68.59 2.40 33.44
N SER A 539 68.05 3.59 33.72
CA SER A 539 67.97 4.71 32.78
C SER A 539 69.30 5.43 32.50
N ASN A 540 70.39 5.09 33.19
CA ASN A 540 71.74 5.65 32.96
C ASN A 540 72.73 4.60 32.41
N MET A 541 72.25 3.48 31.85
CA MET A 541 73.07 2.47 31.16
C MET A 541 72.74 2.34 29.67
N VAL A 542 72.44 3.46 29.01
CA VAL A 542 72.44 3.57 27.54
C VAL A 542 73.20 4.83 27.14
#